data_AF-A0A9D3YE90-F1
#
_entry.id   AF-A0A9D3YE90-F1
#
_cell.length_a   1.000
_cell.length_b   1.000
_cell.length_c   1.000
_cell.angle_alpha   90.00
_cell.angle_beta   90.00
_cell.angle_gamma   90.00
#
_symmetry.space_group_name_H-M   'P 1'
#
loop_
_entity.id
_entity.type
_entity.pdbx_description
1 polymer ?
#
loop_
_entity_poly.entity_id
_entity_poly.type
_entity_poly.pdbx_seq_one_letter_code
_entity_poly.pdbx_strand_id
1 'polypeptide(L)' 'MCIKDGGWSTWGSWESCSVTCGVCQKLRSRACTNPSPSVYGNACAGNTEAFALCINRPCE' A
#
# COMPACT_ATOMS: atom_id res chain seq x y z
N MET A 1 19.88 -24.12 -6.08
CA MET A 1 19.02 -22.93 -6.29
C MET A 1 18.37 -22.57 -4.96
N CYS A 2 18.32 -21.29 -4.58
CA CYS A 2 17.66 -20.87 -3.33
C CYS A 2 16.35 -20.18 -3.72
N ILE A 3 15.23 -20.79 -3.32
CA ILE A 3 13.90 -20.19 -3.48
C ILE A 3 13.76 -19.14 -2.39
N LYS A 4 13.50 -17.90 -2.79
CA LYS A 4 13.19 -16.79 -1.90
C LYS A 4 11.80 -16.29 -2.24
N ASP A 5 10.90 -16.38 -1.28
CA ASP A 5 9.59 -15.75 -1.39
C ASP A 5 9.72 -14.23 -1.24
N GLY A 6 8.81 -13.51 -1.90
CA GLY A 6 8.76 -12.06 -1.84
C GLY A 6 8.28 -11.58 -0.49
N GLY A 7 8.97 -10.57 0.04
CA GLY A 7 8.57 -9.84 1.25
C GLY A 7 8.11 -8.42 0.93
N TRP A 8 7.07 -8.00 1.64
CA TRP A 8 6.58 -6.63 1.56
C TRP A 8 7.62 -5.66 2.12
N SER A 9 7.89 -4.59 1.38
CA SER A 9 8.54 -3.38 1.90
C SER A 9 7.66 -2.77 3.00
N THR A 10 8.25 -1.87 3.76
CA THR A 10 7.47 -0.96 4.60
C THR A 10 6.45 -0.23 3.74
N TRP A 11 5.27 0.01 4.30
CA TRP A 11 4.27 0.85 3.67
C TRP A 11 4.84 2.25 3.43
N GLY A 12 4.60 2.79 2.24
CA GLY A 12 4.81 4.20 1.96
C GLY A 12 3.90 5.08 2.83
N SER A 13 4.23 6.36 2.87
CA SER A 13 3.38 7.36 3.50
C SER A 13 2.00 7.37 2.86
N TRP A 14 0.98 7.67 3.67
CA TRP A 14 -0.34 7.95 3.12
C TRP A 14 -0.28 9.21 2.25
N GLU A 15 -0.89 9.13 1.07
CA GLU A 15 -1.13 10.29 0.22
C GLU A 15 -2.08 11.27 0.92
N SER A 16 -2.08 12.52 0.43
CA SER A 16 -3.06 13.51 0.85
C SER A 16 -4.47 13.01 0.58
N CYS A 17 -5.38 13.34 1.48
CA CYS A 17 -6.80 13.07 1.30
C CYS A 17 -7.28 13.65 -0.03
N SER A 18 -8.03 12.88 -0.82
CA SER A 18 -8.47 13.33 -2.15
C SER A 18 -9.28 14.63 -2.12
N VAL A 19 -9.90 14.93 -0.98
CA VAL A 19 -10.64 16.17 -0.75
C VAL A 19 -10.21 16.81 0.57
N THR A 20 -10.52 18.09 0.71
CA THR A 20 -10.25 18.89 1.91
C THR A 20 -11.44 19.00 2.86
N CYS A 21 -12.63 18.57 2.46
CA CYS A 21 -13.87 18.58 3.26
C CYS A 21 -14.73 17.32 3.00
N GLY A 22 -15.52 16.90 3.98
CA GLY A 22 -16.32 15.70 3.92
C GLY A 22 -15.49 14.42 4.13
N VAL A 23 -16.04 13.31 3.65
CA VAL A 23 -15.39 11.98 3.74
C VAL A 23 -14.77 11.66 2.39
N CYS A 24 -13.49 11.27 2.39
CA CYS A 24 -12.81 10.78 1.20
C CYS A 24 -11.92 9.59 1.53
N GLN A 25 -11.21 9.13 0.52
CA GLN A 25 -10.21 8.07 0.65
C GLN A 25 -8.81 8.66 0.50
N LYS A 26 -7.86 8.04 1.19
CA LYS A 26 -6.43 8.25 0.99
C LYS A 26 -5.80 6.91 0.62
N LEU A 27 -4.78 6.97 -0.22
CA LEU A 27 -4.07 5.81 -0.73
C LEU A 27 -2.71 5.71 -0.04
N ARG A 28 -2.23 4.49 0.16
CA ARG A 28 -0.80 4.21 0.38
C ARG A 28 -0.40 3.00 -0.43
N SER A 29 0.86 2.96 -0.83
CA SER A 29 1.43 1.85 -1.59
C SER A 29 2.56 1.16 -0.81
N ARG A 30 2.82 -0.11 -1.14
CA ARG A 30 3.97 -0.90 -0.70
C ARG A 30 4.47 -1.74 -1.87
N ALA A 31 5.75 -2.09 -1.85
CA ALA A 31 6.38 -2.88 -2.90
C ALA A 31 6.77 -4.27 -2.40
N CYS A 32 6.70 -5.29 -3.25
CA CYS A 32 7.15 -6.64 -2.92
C CYS A 32 8.66 -6.79 -3.22
N THR A 33 9.48 -6.04 -2.48
CA THR A 33 10.92 -5.90 -2.77
C THR A 33 11.82 -6.14 -1.57
N ASN A 34 11.27 -6.47 -0.39
CA ASN A 34 12.06 -6.64 0.83
C ASN A 34 11.77 -7.97 1.55
N PRO A 35 12.32 -9.10 1.07
CA PRO A 35 13.17 -9.25 -0.12
C PRO A 35 12.37 -9.36 -1.44
N SER A 36 13.03 -9.15 -2.58
CA SER A 36 12.42 -9.43 -3.88
C SER A 36 12.23 -10.95 -4.08
N PRO A 37 11.09 -11.40 -4.63
CA PRO A 37 10.88 -12.81 -4.92
C PRO A 37 11.86 -13.29 -5.98
N SER A 38 12.39 -14.49 -5.79
CA SER A 38 13.12 -15.20 -6.85
C SER A 38 12.16 -15.64 -7.97
N VAL A 39 12.68 -15.97 -9.15
CA VAL A 39 11.88 -16.42 -10.31
C VAL A 39 10.98 -17.62 -9.97
N TYR A 40 11.40 -18.45 -9.01
CA TYR A 40 10.66 -19.63 -8.54
C TYR A 40 10.03 -19.44 -7.15
N GLY A 41 10.13 -18.25 -6.56
CA GLY A 41 9.55 -17.92 -5.26
C GLY A 41 8.16 -17.31 -5.41
N ASN A 42 7.38 -17.34 -4.33
CA ASN A 42 6.04 -16.79 -4.35
C ASN A 42 6.09 -15.25 -4.32
N ALA A 43 5.20 -14.61 -5.08
CA ALA A 43 4.95 -13.19 -4.93
C ALA A 43 4.30 -12.89 -3.57
N CYS A 44 4.42 -11.65 -3.10
CA CYS A 44 3.82 -11.26 -1.84
C CYS A 44 2.30 -11.38 -1.89
N ALA A 45 1.71 -12.04 -0.88
CA ALA A 45 0.26 -12.17 -0.79
C ALA A 45 -0.40 -10.85 -0.39
N GLY A 46 -1.44 -10.47 -1.13
CA GLY A 46 -2.28 -9.28 -0.90
C GLY A 46 -2.00 -8.12 -1.86
N ASN A 47 -2.64 -6.98 -1.60
CA ASN A 47 -2.57 -5.82 -2.49
C ASN A 47 -1.30 -5.00 -2.24
N THR A 48 -0.75 -4.43 -3.32
CA THR A 48 0.31 -3.41 -3.30
C THR A 48 -0.21 -2.06 -2.77
N GLU A 49 -1.52 -1.86 -2.83
CA GLU A 49 -2.20 -0.63 -2.48
C GLU A 49 -3.18 -0.86 -1.33
N ALA A 50 -3.30 0.13 -0.45
CA ALA A 50 -4.29 0.15 0.61
C ALA A 50 -5.00 1.50 0.64
N PHE A 51 -6.32 1.44 0.81
CA PHE A 51 -7.18 2.60 0.94
C PHE A 51 -7.61 2.75 2.40
N ALA A 52 -7.65 3.98 2.89
CA ALA A 52 -8.24 4.32 4.17
C ALA A 52 -9.17 5.52 4.01
N LEU A 53 -10.21 5.60 4.85
CA LEU A 53 -11.06 6.77 4.90
C LEU A 53 -10.33 7.93 5.59
N CYS A 54 -10.51 9.11 5.04
CA CYS A 54 -10.12 10.38 5.61
C CYS A 54 -11.38 11.19 5.87
N ILE A 55 -11.63 11.48 7.14
CA ILE A 55 -12.83 12.18 7.60
C ILE A 55 -12.40 13.60 7.94
N ASN A 56 -12.67 14.52 7.02
CA ASN A 56 -12.40 15.95 7.21
C ASN A 56 -13.62 16.66 7.79
N ARG A 57 -13.47 17.96 8.05
CA ARG A 57 -14.59 18.85 8.35
C ARG A 57 -15.66 18.73 7.26
N PRO A 58 -16.96 18.81 7.59
CA PRO A 58 -18.02 18.82 6.58
C PRO A 58 -17.76 19.92 5.53
N CYS A 59 -18.18 19.65 4.29
CA CYS A 59 -18.21 20.69 3.27
C CYS A 59 -19.35 21.66 3.59
N GLU A 60 -19.11 22.95 3.41
CA GLU A 60 -20.09 24.02 3.62
C GLU A 60 -20.87 24.33 2.34
#